data_AF-A0A178URT1-F1
#
_entry.id   AF-A0A178URT1-F1
#
_cell.length_a   1.000
_cell.length_b   1.000
_cell.length_c   1.000
_cell.angle_alpha   90.00
_cell.angle_beta   90.00
_cell.angle_gamma   90.00
#
_symmetry.space_group_name_H-M   'P 1'
#
loop_
_entity.id
_entity.type
_entity.pdbx_description
1 polymer ?
#
loop_
_entity_poly.entity_id
_entity_poly.type
_entity_poly.pdbx_seq_one_letter_code
_entity_poly.pdbx_strand_id
1 'polypeptide(L)'
;METTKKLFALLCLFVTMNQAISVSDPDHMETFCMKSSRNTKSNTTYNKNLKTLLSTLSNQSSFANYYNLTTGLASETVHGMFLCTGDVNRTTCNACVKDATIEIAKNCTNHREAIIYNVDCIVRYSDKFFLTTLETNPSYWWSSHDLIPKSFGKFGQRLSDKMGEVIVRSSLCLHRLRHIILWIQLDSITCMILSLLFSVLLIWIQETAPHV
;
A
#
# COMPACT_ATOMS: atom_id res chain seq x y z
N MET A 1 -43.21 -10.45 -40.36
CA MET A 1 -41.84 -10.98 -40.48
C MET A 1 -40.77 -9.91 -40.22
N GLU A 2 -41.00 -8.66 -40.66
CA GLU A 2 -40.10 -7.51 -40.40
C GLU A 2 -40.02 -7.11 -38.91
N THR A 3 -41.17 -7.10 -38.22
CA THR A 3 -41.31 -6.64 -36.83
C THR A 3 -40.66 -7.58 -35.81
N THR A 4 -40.70 -8.89 -36.07
CA THR A 4 -40.08 -9.92 -35.23
C THR A 4 -38.55 -9.85 -35.28
N LYS A 5 -37.97 -9.49 -36.44
CA LYS A 5 -36.53 -9.29 -36.62
C LYS A 5 -36.02 -8.06 -35.86
N LYS A 6 -36.81 -6.97 -35.83
CA LYS A 6 -36.49 -5.76 -35.07
C LYS A 6 -36.54 -5.99 -33.55
N LEU A 7 -37.51 -6.79 -33.07
CA LEU A 7 -37.62 -7.13 -31.66
C LEU A 7 -36.45 -8.01 -31.19
N PHE A 8 -36.01 -8.96 -32.04
CA PHE A 8 -34.84 -9.80 -31.77
C PHE A 8 -33.53 -8.98 -31.74
N ALA A 9 -33.37 -8.03 -32.66
CA ALA A 9 -32.22 -7.13 -32.70
C ALA A 9 -32.13 -6.21 -31.46
N LEU A 10 -33.27 -5.72 -30.97
CA LEU A 10 -33.35 -4.90 -29.74
C LEU A 10 -33.03 -5.71 -28.47
N LEU A 11 -33.47 -6.97 -28.41
CA LEU A 11 -33.11 -7.89 -27.31
C LEU A 11 -31.61 -8.21 -27.31
N CYS A 12 -30.99 -8.39 -28.49
CA CYS A 12 -29.54 -8.60 -28.59
C CYS A 12 -28.73 -7.39 -28.11
N LEU A 13 -29.17 -6.17 -28.42
CA LEU A 13 -28.51 -4.93 -27.96
C LEU A 13 -28.57 -4.78 -26.42
N PHE A 14 -29.67 -5.18 -25.80
CA PHE A 14 -29.81 -5.17 -24.33
C PHE A 14 -28.90 -6.19 -23.62
N VAL A 15 -28.64 -7.34 -24.25
CA VAL A 15 -27.75 -8.37 -23.70
C VAL A 15 -26.27 -7.97 -23.79
N THR A 16 -25.88 -7.19 -24.81
CA THR A 16 -24.50 -6.70 -24.95
C THR A 16 -24.10 -5.58 -23.99
N MET A 17 -25.06 -4.92 -23.33
CA MET A 17 -24.79 -3.83 -22.37
C MET A 17 -24.52 -4.29 -20.94
N ASN A 18 -24.63 -5.60 -20.64
CA ASN A 18 -24.45 -6.15 -19.29
C ASN A 18 -23.22 -7.05 -19.12
N GLN A 19 -22.21 -6.90 -19.99
CA GLN A 19 -20.91 -7.54 -19.77
C GLN A 19 -19.80 -6.51 -19.78
N ALA A 20 -19.81 -5.62 -18.79
CA ALA A 20 -18.56 -5.12 -18.25
C ALA A 20 -17.98 -6.23 -17.35
N ILE A 21 -17.46 -7.28 -17.97
CA ILE A 21 -16.47 -8.12 -17.28
C ILE A 21 -15.20 -7.29 -17.38
N SER A 22 -14.91 -6.51 -16.34
CA SER A 22 -13.54 -6.06 -16.12
C SER A 22 -12.70 -7.33 -16.08
N VAL A 23 -11.90 -7.56 -17.11
CA VAL A 23 -10.79 -8.51 -17.03
C VAL A 23 -9.80 -7.86 -16.06
N SER A 24 -10.06 -8.02 -14.76
CA SER A 24 -9.00 -7.93 -13.77
C SER A 24 -8.15 -9.17 -14.02
N ASP A 25 -6.98 -8.97 -14.62
CA ASP A 25 -5.82 -9.84 -14.41
C ASP A 25 -5.84 -10.24 -12.91
N PRO A 26 -5.68 -11.52 -12.50
CA PRO A 26 -5.64 -11.86 -11.09
C PRO A 26 -4.66 -10.93 -10.39
N ASP A 27 -5.24 -10.01 -9.63
CA ASP A 27 -4.57 -8.82 -9.13
C ASP A 27 -3.48 -9.33 -8.20
N HIS A 28 -2.24 -9.37 -8.69
CA HIS A 28 -1.20 -10.21 -8.13
C HIS A 28 -0.85 -9.71 -6.73
N MET A 29 -1.40 -10.39 -5.73
CA MET A 29 -1.14 -10.12 -4.33
C MET A 29 0.14 -10.83 -3.91
N GLU A 30 1.19 -10.06 -3.64
CA GLU A 30 2.43 -10.61 -3.12
C GLU A 30 2.44 -10.50 -1.60
N THR A 31 2.47 -11.66 -0.94
CA THR A 31 2.41 -11.73 0.53
C THR A 31 3.77 -12.13 1.12
N PHE A 32 4.29 -11.29 2.02
CA PHE A 32 5.49 -11.58 2.79
C PHE A 32 5.16 -11.84 4.25
N CYS A 33 5.46 -13.06 4.72
CA CYS A 33 5.34 -13.44 6.12
C CYS A 33 6.73 -13.43 6.78
N MET A 34 7.02 -12.44 7.62
CA MET A 34 8.33 -12.32 8.27
C MET A 34 8.55 -13.47 9.26
N LYS A 35 9.73 -14.09 9.21
CA LYS A 35 10.15 -15.07 10.23
C LYS A 35 10.40 -14.33 11.54
N SER A 36 9.73 -14.75 12.61
CA SER A 36 9.98 -14.23 13.96
C SER A 36 10.46 -15.35 14.89
N SER A 37 11.24 -15.01 15.91
CA SER A 37 11.58 -15.94 16.99
C SER A 37 10.37 -16.36 17.84
N ARG A 38 9.23 -15.67 17.69
CA ARG A 38 7.98 -15.86 18.44
C ARG A 38 6.83 -16.22 17.50
N ASN A 39 6.96 -17.30 16.74
CA ASN A 39 5.81 -17.83 16.01
C ASN A 39 4.70 -18.18 17.01
N THR A 40 3.52 -17.67 16.74
CA THR A 40 2.39 -17.76 17.66
C THR A 40 1.74 -19.14 17.51
N LYS A 41 1.26 -19.75 18.59
CA LYS A 41 0.38 -20.92 18.45
C LYS A 41 -1.00 -20.46 17.96
N SER A 42 -1.74 -21.31 17.25
CA SER A 42 -3.13 -20.99 16.90
C SER A 42 -3.95 -20.67 18.17
N ASN A 43 -4.94 -19.77 18.07
CA ASN A 43 -5.88 -19.38 19.14
C ASN A 43 -5.33 -18.57 20.35
N THR A 44 -4.19 -17.90 20.23
CA THR A 44 -3.72 -16.94 21.26
C THR A 44 -4.53 -15.65 21.31
N THR A 45 -4.34 -14.86 22.37
CA THR A 45 -4.84 -13.49 22.50
C THR A 45 -4.35 -12.61 21.35
N TYR A 46 -3.07 -12.73 20.96
CA TYR A 46 -2.51 -12.07 19.78
C TYR A 46 -3.33 -12.33 18.52
N ASN A 47 -3.68 -13.59 18.23
CA ASN A 47 -4.46 -13.93 17.03
C ASN A 47 -5.87 -13.33 17.05
N LYS A 48 -6.49 -13.20 18.23
CA LYS A 48 -7.77 -12.50 18.39
C LYS A 48 -7.61 -11.00 18.10
N ASN A 49 -6.57 -10.38 18.65
CA ASN A 49 -6.27 -8.96 18.42
C ASN A 49 -5.96 -8.68 16.95
N LEU A 50 -5.21 -9.56 16.29
CA LEU A 50 -4.90 -9.49 14.85
C LEU A 50 -6.18 -9.60 14.01
N LYS A 51 -7.08 -10.54 14.33
CA LYS A 51 -8.37 -10.66 13.63
C LYS A 51 -9.21 -9.39 13.76
N THR A 52 -9.30 -8.83 14.97
CA THR A 52 -10.00 -7.55 15.21
C THR A 52 -9.36 -6.42 14.42
N LEU A 53 -8.02 -6.35 14.39
CA LEU A 53 -7.28 -5.33 13.66
C LEU A 53 -7.57 -5.41 12.15
N LEU A 54 -7.43 -6.58 11.54
CA LEU A 54 -7.66 -6.77 10.10
C LEU A 54 -9.11 -6.46 9.71
N SER A 55 -10.07 -6.88 10.53
CA SER A 55 -11.48 -6.54 10.33
C SER A 55 -11.73 -5.02 10.41
N THR A 56 -11.04 -4.32 11.31
CA THR A 56 -11.18 -2.87 11.45
C THR A 56 -10.58 -2.15 10.25
N LEU A 57 -9.40 -2.57 9.78
CA LEU A 57 -8.76 -2.01 8.57
C LEU A 57 -9.68 -2.15 7.34
N SER A 58 -10.25 -3.33 7.13
CA SER A 58 -11.19 -3.58 6.02
C SER A 58 -12.44 -2.69 6.10
N ASN A 59 -12.96 -2.41 7.29
CA ASN A 59 -14.10 -1.50 7.45
C ASN A 59 -13.71 -0.04 7.21
N GLN A 60 -12.53 0.39 7.65
CA GLN A 60 -12.08 1.79 7.55
C GLN A 60 -11.70 2.19 6.12
N SER A 61 -11.34 1.24 5.25
CA SER A 61 -11.05 1.53 3.84
C SER A 61 -12.27 1.99 3.04
N SER A 62 -13.50 1.81 3.57
CA SER A 62 -14.69 2.44 2.99
C SER A 62 -14.75 3.95 3.19
N PHE A 63 -13.94 4.52 4.09
CA PHE A 63 -13.98 5.93 4.46
C PHE A 63 -12.70 6.69 4.12
N ALA A 64 -11.55 6.03 4.15
CA ALA A 64 -10.24 6.64 3.93
C ALA A 64 -9.35 5.80 3.00
N ASN A 65 -8.38 6.45 2.36
CA ASN A 65 -7.34 5.79 1.55
C ASN A 65 -6.09 5.40 2.38
N TYR A 66 -6.05 5.80 3.65
CA TYR A 66 -5.03 5.43 4.60
C TYR A 66 -5.65 5.34 5.99
N TYR A 67 -5.29 4.32 6.74
CA TYR A 67 -5.66 4.20 8.15
C TYR A 67 -4.65 3.32 8.88
N ASN A 68 -4.34 3.68 10.13
CA ASN A 68 -3.57 2.85 11.03
C ASN A 68 -4.32 2.62 12.34
N LEU A 69 -4.02 1.52 13.01
CA LEU A 69 -4.51 1.29 14.36
C LEU A 69 -3.59 0.34 15.13
N THR A 70 -3.76 0.36 16.45
CA THR A 70 -3.11 -0.58 17.36
C THR A 70 -4.18 -1.29 18.18
N THR A 71 -4.09 -2.62 18.29
CA THR A 71 -5.01 -3.45 19.08
C THR A 71 -4.22 -4.28 20.08
N GLY A 72 -4.77 -4.52 21.26
CA GLY A 72 -4.14 -5.35 22.29
C GLY A 72 -3.24 -4.56 23.23
N LEU A 73 -2.60 -5.28 24.15
CA LEU A 73 -1.77 -4.71 25.22
C LEU A 73 -0.51 -5.57 25.41
N ALA A 74 0.58 -4.93 25.84
CA ALA A 74 1.85 -5.57 26.17
C ALA A 74 2.32 -6.58 25.10
N SER A 75 2.53 -7.85 25.48
CA SER A 75 3.03 -8.89 24.57
C SER A 75 2.04 -9.29 23.47
N GLU A 76 0.78 -8.89 23.58
CA GLU A 76 -0.30 -9.24 22.63
C GLU A 76 -0.69 -8.05 21.73
N THR A 77 0.11 -6.98 21.75
CA THR A 77 -0.10 -5.79 20.91
C THR A 77 0.14 -6.11 19.44
N VAL A 78 -0.71 -5.56 18.58
CA VAL A 78 -0.64 -5.63 17.13
C VAL A 78 -0.77 -4.22 16.58
N HIS A 79 0.20 -3.78 15.80
CA HIS A 79 0.13 -2.56 15.01
C HIS A 79 -0.23 -2.92 13.58
N GLY A 80 -0.99 -2.08 12.89
CA GLY A 80 -1.28 -2.31 11.48
C GLY A 80 -1.78 -1.08 10.76
N MET A 81 -1.71 -1.14 9.43
CA MET A 81 -2.19 -0.10 8.54
C MET A 81 -2.62 -0.65 7.18
N PHE A 82 -3.39 0.15 6.47
CA PHE A 82 -3.51 0.04 5.02
C PHE A 82 -3.16 1.38 4.35
N LEU A 83 -2.72 1.30 3.10
CA LEU A 83 -2.52 2.45 2.22
C LEU A 83 -2.99 2.07 0.82
N CYS A 84 -3.92 2.84 0.27
CA CYS A 84 -4.34 2.72 -1.13
C CYS A 84 -3.55 3.70 -2.00
N THR A 85 -3.38 3.36 -3.27
CA THR A 85 -2.72 4.26 -4.23
C THR A 85 -3.53 5.54 -4.45
N GLY A 86 -2.84 6.62 -4.82
CA GLY A 86 -3.46 7.95 -4.90
C GLY A 86 -4.45 8.12 -6.05
N ASP A 87 -4.44 7.21 -7.02
CA ASP A 87 -5.22 7.20 -8.25
C ASP A 87 -6.46 6.30 -8.20
N VAL A 88 -6.60 5.45 -7.17
CA VAL A 88 -7.79 4.60 -7.01
C VAL A 88 -8.92 5.30 -6.28
N ASN A 89 -10.16 4.98 -6.66
CA ASN A 89 -11.35 5.45 -5.96
C ASN A 89 -11.59 4.62 -4.69
N ARG A 90 -12.50 5.11 -3.83
CA ARG A 90 -12.78 4.49 -2.53
C ARG A 90 -13.39 3.09 -2.62
N THR A 91 -14.15 2.79 -3.67
CA THR A 91 -14.72 1.46 -3.90
C THR A 91 -13.62 0.45 -4.23
N THR A 92 -12.73 0.80 -5.15
CA THR A 92 -11.56 -0.01 -5.52
C THR A 92 -10.62 -0.22 -4.32
N CYS A 93 -10.30 0.86 -3.59
CA CYS A 93 -9.52 0.80 -2.36
C CYS A 93 -10.16 -0.15 -1.32
N ASN A 94 -11.47 -0.05 -1.08
CA ASN A 94 -12.15 -0.92 -0.13
C ASN A 94 -12.11 -2.39 -0.55
N ALA A 95 -12.33 -2.70 -1.83
CA ALA A 95 -12.24 -4.05 -2.36
C ALA A 95 -10.83 -4.62 -2.17
N CYS A 96 -9.79 -3.89 -2.60
CA CYS A 96 -8.39 -4.32 -2.44
C CYS A 96 -8.04 -4.59 -0.97
N VAL A 97 -8.34 -3.66 -0.05
CA VAL A 97 -7.99 -3.83 1.36
C VAL A 97 -8.74 -5.01 1.97
N LYS A 98 -10.01 -5.23 1.60
CA LYS A 98 -10.79 -6.38 2.05
C LYS A 98 -10.13 -7.69 1.61
N ASP A 99 -9.81 -7.82 0.34
CA ASP A 99 -9.18 -9.03 -0.19
C ASP A 99 -7.79 -9.24 0.43
N ALA A 100 -7.00 -8.19 0.54
CA ALA A 100 -5.67 -8.20 1.14
C ALA A 100 -5.70 -8.66 2.62
N THR A 101 -6.68 -8.18 3.40
CA THR A 101 -6.83 -8.60 4.81
C THR A 101 -7.24 -10.06 4.96
N ILE A 102 -8.02 -10.61 4.02
CA ILE A 102 -8.40 -12.03 3.99
C ILE A 102 -7.19 -12.88 3.62
N GLU A 103 -6.46 -12.47 2.57
CA GLU A 103 -5.34 -13.22 2.04
C GLU A 103 -4.15 -13.25 3.00
N ILE A 104 -3.77 -12.11 3.57
CA ILE A 104 -2.66 -12.04 4.53
C ILE A 104 -2.95 -12.86 5.81
N ALA A 105 -4.21 -12.93 6.23
CA ALA A 105 -4.62 -13.75 7.38
C ALA A 105 -4.50 -15.25 7.08
N LYS A 106 -4.81 -15.65 5.84
CA LYS A 106 -4.72 -17.05 5.38
C LYS A 106 -3.25 -17.46 5.19
N ASN A 107 -2.48 -16.66 4.45
CA ASN A 107 -1.12 -17.01 4.03
C ASN A 107 -0.10 -16.89 5.16
N CYS A 108 -0.26 -15.91 6.06
CA CYS A 108 0.67 -15.67 7.17
C CYS A 108 0.13 -16.17 8.51
N THR A 109 -0.49 -17.35 8.51
CA THR A 109 -0.98 -17.99 9.75
C THR A 109 0.16 -18.11 10.77
N ASN A 110 -0.07 -17.66 12.01
CA ASN A 110 0.88 -17.72 13.13
C ASN A 110 2.12 -16.81 13.03
N HIS A 111 2.23 -15.98 11.99
CA HIS A 111 3.24 -14.94 11.91
C HIS A 111 2.81 -13.71 12.69
N ARG A 112 3.78 -13.04 13.32
CA ARG A 112 3.54 -11.79 14.06
C ARG A 112 3.83 -10.55 13.25
N GLU A 113 4.34 -10.72 12.03
CA GLU A 113 4.68 -9.63 11.15
C GLU A 113 4.48 -10.09 9.71
N ALA A 114 3.72 -9.31 8.95
CA ALA A 114 3.47 -9.57 7.55
C ALA A 114 3.05 -8.30 6.81
N ILE A 115 3.32 -8.30 5.51
CA ILE A 115 2.89 -7.27 4.57
C ILE A 115 2.41 -7.94 3.28
N ILE A 116 1.36 -7.40 2.69
CA ILE A 116 0.85 -7.80 1.39
C ILE A 116 0.79 -6.57 0.47
N TYR A 117 1.26 -6.75 -0.76
CA TYR A 117 1.29 -5.73 -1.80
C TYR A 117 0.33 -6.11 -2.94
N ASN A 118 -0.42 -5.13 -3.41
CA ASN A 118 -1.26 -5.16 -4.61
C ASN A 118 -1.12 -3.80 -5.32
N VAL A 119 -1.48 -3.70 -6.62
CA VAL A 119 -1.47 -2.42 -7.35
C VAL A 119 -2.17 -1.32 -6.58
N ASP A 120 -3.33 -1.66 -6.02
CA ASP A 120 -4.31 -0.70 -5.53
C ASP A 120 -4.13 -0.42 -4.03
N CYS A 121 -3.50 -1.33 -3.30
CA CYS A 121 -3.30 -1.19 -1.86
C CYS A 121 -2.17 -2.01 -1.27
N ILE A 122 -1.72 -1.57 -0.09
CA ILE A 122 -0.77 -2.25 0.79
C ILE A 122 -1.46 -2.46 2.13
N VAL A 123 -1.34 -3.66 2.70
CA VAL A 123 -1.79 -3.95 4.09
C VAL A 123 -0.61 -4.54 4.86
N ARG A 124 -0.35 -4.02 6.06
CA ARG A 124 0.74 -4.49 6.92
C ARG A 124 0.31 -4.60 8.37
N TYR A 125 0.79 -5.64 9.06
CA TYR A 125 0.73 -5.74 10.51
C TYR A 125 2.08 -6.19 11.10
N SER A 126 2.33 -5.82 12.35
CA SER A 126 3.49 -6.27 13.12
C SER A 126 3.24 -6.17 14.62
N ASP A 127 3.89 -7.03 15.41
CA ASP A 127 4.01 -6.87 16.86
C ASP A 127 5.06 -5.82 17.27
N LYS A 128 5.86 -5.35 16.31
CA LYS A 128 6.78 -4.22 16.46
C LYS A 128 6.14 -2.96 15.89
N PHE A 129 6.43 -1.82 16.51
CA PHE A 129 5.98 -0.55 15.98
C PHE A 129 6.75 -0.20 14.70
N PHE A 130 6.02 -0.02 13.58
CA PHE A 130 6.62 0.23 12.26
C PHE A 130 6.03 1.45 11.53
N LEU A 131 4.95 2.05 12.04
CA LEU A 131 4.23 3.14 11.34
C LEU A 131 5.13 4.33 11.02
N THR A 132 6.20 4.45 11.79
CA THR A 132 7.16 5.51 11.67
C THR A 132 8.53 4.93 11.35
N THR A 133 8.76 3.63 11.29
CA THR A 133 10.10 3.11 11.00
C THR A 133 10.34 3.09 9.49
N LEU A 134 11.50 3.59 9.03
CA LEU A 134 11.88 3.30 7.65
C LEU A 134 12.32 1.86 7.55
N GLU A 135 11.70 1.17 6.63
CA GLU A 135 12.15 -0.14 6.21
C GLU A 135 12.12 -0.18 4.69
N THR A 136 13.24 -0.63 4.11
CA THR A 136 13.37 -0.84 2.67
C THR A 136 12.99 -2.27 2.27
N ASN A 137 12.64 -3.10 3.24
CA ASN A 137 12.33 -4.51 3.06
C ASN A 137 11.04 -4.89 3.79
N PRO A 138 10.26 -5.85 3.25
CA PRO A 138 10.46 -6.50 1.96
C PRO A 138 10.12 -5.53 0.82
N SER A 139 10.98 -5.48 -0.20
CA SER A 139 10.74 -4.70 -1.42
C SER A 139 9.99 -5.56 -2.43
N TYR A 140 9.01 -4.99 -3.10
CA TYR A 140 8.29 -5.65 -4.18
C TYR A 140 8.23 -4.74 -5.39
N TRP A 141 8.50 -5.30 -6.56
CA TRP A 141 8.63 -4.55 -7.81
C TRP A 141 7.84 -5.24 -8.91
N TRP A 142 7.10 -4.47 -9.67
CA TRP A 142 6.43 -4.94 -10.88
C TRP A 142 7.27 -4.62 -12.09
N SER A 143 7.59 -5.65 -12.86
CA SER A 143 8.19 -5.50 -14.18
C SER A 143 7.12 -5.73 -15.23
N SER A 144 6.98 -4.79 -16.16
CA SER A 144 6.25 -5.07 -17.39
C SER A 144 7.06 -6.05 -18.25
N HIS A 145 6.37 -6.99 -18.90
CA HIS A 145 6.95 -7.86 -19.92
C HIS A 145 7.09 -7.17 -21.29
N ASP A 146 6.73 -5.89 -21.37
CA ASP A 146 6.89 -5.11 -22.60
C ASP A 146 8.35 -5.07 -23.06
N LEU A 147 8.53 -5.04 -24.38
CA LEU A 147 9.84 -4.94 -25.01
C LEU A 147 10.55 -3.68 -24.52
N ILE A 148 11.63 -3.86 -23.75
CA ILE A 148 12.47 -2.75 -23.29
C ILE A 148 13.07 -2.07 -24.51
N PRO A 149 12.77 -0.78 -24.76
CA PRO A 149 13.35 -0.06 -25.88
C PRO A 149 14.87 -0.05 -25.78
N LYS A 150 15.58 -0.28 -26.90
CA LYS A 150 17.05 -0.23 -26.93
C LYS A 150 17.63 1.15 -26.57
N SER A 151 16.82 2.20 -26.64
CA SER A 151 17.16 3.55 -26.22
C SER A 151 15.95 4.20 -25.57
N PHE A 152 16.16 4.73 -24.36
CA PHE A 152 15.14 5.50 -23.64
C PHE A 152 15.02 6.93 -24.17
N GLY A 153 15.99 7.44 -24.95
CA GLY A 153 15.95 8.76 -25.62
C GLY A 153 15.28 9.87 -24.79
N LYS A 154 14.24 10.50 -25.38
CA LYS A 154 13.43 11.53 -24.72
C LYS A 154 12.55 10.99 -23.57
N PHE A 155 12.21 9.71 -23.57
CA PHE A 155 11.45 9.09 -22.48
C PHE A 155 12.27 9.04 -21.18
N GLY A 156 13.54 8.65 -21.25
CA GLY A 156 14.42 8.61 -20.08
C GLY A 156 14.58 9.98 -19.41
N GLN A 157 14.74 11.03 -20.22
CA GLN A 157 14.77 12.41 -19.72
C GLN A 157 13.45 12.80 -19.02
N ARG A 158 12.32 12.57 -19.68
CA ARG A 158 11.00 12.86 -19.10
C ARG A 158 10.75 12.09 -17.81
N LEU A 159 11.16 10.82 -17.76
CA LEU A 159 11.03 9.99 -16.57
C LEU A 159 11.86 10.56 -15.42
N SER A 160 13.12 10.92 -15.68
CA SER A 160 13.99 11.56 -14.69
C SER A 160 13.41 12.88 -14.17
N ASP A 161 12.90 13.74 -15.05
CA ASP A 161 12.28 15.01 -14.67
C ASP A 161 11.05 14.79 -13.79
N LYS A 162 10.20 13.82 -14.17
CA LYS A 162 9.00 13.48 -13.39
C LYS A 162 9.33 12.84 -12.06
N MET A 163 10.34 11.98 -12.00
CA MET A 163 10.85 11.44 -10.73
C MET A 163 11.37 12.57 -9.83
N GLY A 164 12.11 13.54 -10.37
CA GLY A 164 12.55 14.73 -9.63
C GLY A 164 11.36 15.54 -9.08
N GLU A 165 10.33 15.76 -9.89
CA GLU A 165 9.11 16.45 -9.47
C GLU A 165 8.40 15.71 -8.32
N VAL A 166 8.28 14.38 -8.41
CA VAL A 166 7.69 13.55 -7.35
C VAL A 166 8.51 13.66 -6.06
N ILE A 167 9.84 13.59 -6.14
CA ILE A 167 10.73 13.75 -4.98
C ILE A 167 10.49 15.11 -4.30
N VAL A 168 10.43 16.19 -5.08
CA VAL A 168 10.20 17.54 -4.55
C VAL A 168 8.79 17.67 -3.95
N ARG A 169 7.74 17.18 -4.61
CA ARG A 169 6.36 17.24 -4.08
C ARG A 169 6.21 16.49 -2.76
N SER A 170 6.79 15.29 -2.68
CA SER A 170 6.84 14.50 -1.44
C SER A 170 7.59 15.25 -0.33
N SER A 171 8.58 16.07 -0.70
CA SER A 171 9.32 16.94 0.23
C SER A 171 8.57 18.23 0.62
N LEU A 172 7.78 18.82 -0.28
CA LEU A 172 7.07 20.09 -0.05
C LEU A 172 5.83 19.97 0.85
N CYS A 173 5.25 18.77 0.96
CA CYS A 173 4.19 18.48 1.93
C CYS A 173 4.64 18.81 3.38
N LEU A 174 5.96 18.82 3.63
CA LEU A 174 6.58 19.15 4.91
C LEU A 174 6.70 20.67 5.18
N HIS A 175 6.71 21.53 4.14
CA HIS A 175 6.98 22.96 4.30
C HIS A 175 5.72 23.81 4.56
N ARG A 176 4.54 23.32 4.15
CA ARG A 176 3.25 24.00 4.37
C ARG A 176 2.71 23.84 5.80
N LEU A 177 3.43 23.12 6.66
CA LEU A 177 3.15 22.96 8.09
C LEU A 177 3.85 24.00 8.97
N ARG A 178 4.64 24.93 8.39
CA ARG A 178 5.39 25.92 9.18
C ARG A 178 4.58 27.17 9.59
N HIS A 179 3.30 27.27 9.22
CA HIS A 179 2.48 28.46 9.49
C HIS A 179 1.22 28.24 10.35
N ILE A 180 0.94 27.03 10.85
CA ILE A 180 -0.21 26.80 11.74
C ILE A 180 0.27 26.04 12.97
N ILE A 181 0.84 26.80 13.91
CA ILE A 181 0.95 26.40 15.32
C ILE A 181 -0.44 26.62 15.92
N LEU A 182 -1.32 25.63 15.82
CA LEU A 182 -2.50 25.38 16.66
C LEU A 182 -3.25 24.22 16.01
N TRP A 183 -3.68 23.26 16.84
CA TRP A 183 -4.26 21.95 16.49
C TRP A 183 -3.24 20.82 16.32
N ILE A 184 -2.83 20.32 17.48
CA ILE A 184 -2.87 18.90 17.86
C ILE A 184 -3.51 17.99 16.79
N GLN A 185 -2.83 16.86 16.54
CA GLN A 185 -3.20 15.73 15.69
C GLN A 185 -2.61 15.75 14.26
N LEU A 186 -1.31 15.49 14.13
CA LEU A 186 -0.73 15.07 12.85
C LEU A 186 0.36 14.01 13.09
N ASP A 187 0.20 12.91 12.37
CA ASP A 187 0.72 11.59 12.68
C ASP A 187 2.24 11.48 12.76
N SER A 188 2.64 10.60 13.69
CA SER A 188 3.99 10.14 14.05
C SER A 188 4.92 9.78 12.86
N ILE A 189 4.35 9.61 11.65
CA ILE A 189 4.99 9.11 10.43
C ILE A 189 5.91 10.13 9.78
N THR A 190 5.62 11.43 9.92
CA THR A 190 6.43 12.50 9.30
C THR A 190 7.77 12.72 9.99
N CYS A 191 7.88 12.42 11.29
CA CYS A 191 9.10 12.62 12.06
C CYS A 191 10.23 11.67 11.62
N MET A 192 9.86 10.47 11.19
CA MET A 192 10.84 9.46 10.82
C MET A 192 11.21 9.44 9.34
N ILE A 193 10.51 10.16 8.47
CA ILE A 193 11.04 10.38 7.11
C ILE A 193 12.19 11.40 7.15
N LEU A 194 12.17 12.35 8.10
CA LEU A 194 13.24 13.34 8.30
C LEU A 194 14.56 12.73 8.81
N SER A 195 14.51 11.70 9.65
CA SER A 195 15.74 11.05 10.15
C SER A 195 16.49 10.30 9.04
N LEU A 196 15.79 9.88 7.98
CA LEU A 196 16.35 9.13 6.85
C LEU A 196 17.09 10.04 5.89
N LEU A 197 16.53 11.20 5.62
CA LEU A 197 17.19 12.18 4.77
C LEU A 197 18.44 12.73 5.45
N PHE A 198 18.44 12.88 6.78
CA PHE A 198 19.64 13.30 7.51
C PHE A 198 20.72 12.22 7.52
N SER A 199 20.34 10.94 7.64
CA SER A 199 21.27 9.81 7.63
C SER A 199 21.87 9.56 6.24
N VAL A 200 21.06 9.64 5.19
CA VAL A 200 21.52 9.51 3.79
C VAL A 200 22.40 10.69 3.39
N LEU A 201 22.08 11.91 3.86
CA LEU A 201 22.92 13.08 3.65
C LEU A 201 24.27 12.95 4.36
N LEU A 202 24.30 12.42 5.60
CA LEU A 202 25.55 12.16 6.32
C LEU A 202 26.41 11.10 5.62
N ILE A 203 25.81 10.00 5.15
CA ILE A 203 26.52 8.96 4.39
C ILE A 203 27.10 9.54 3.09
N TRP A 204 26.32 10.35 2.37
CA TRP A 204 26.77 10.99 1.14
C TRP A 204 27.90 11.99 1.38
N ILE A 205 27.85 12.77 2.48
CA ILE A 205 28.93 13.67 2.88
C ILE A 205 30.21 12.89 3.23
N GLN A 206 30.08 11.71 3.85
CA GLN A 206 31.22 10.90 4.27
C GLN A 206 31.90 10.16 3.10
N GLU A 207 31.14 9.82 2.05
CA GLU A 207 31.66 9.22 0.81
C GLU A 207 32.18 10.25 -0.21
N THR A 208 31.74 11.51 -0.13
CA THR A 208 32.17 12.58 -1.05
C THR A 208 33.24 13.51 -0.47
N ALA A 209 33.63 13.31 0.79
CA ALA A 209 34.76 14.03 1.36
C ALA A 209 36.07 13.52 0.73
N PRO A 210 36.82 14.35 -0.01
CA PRO A 210 38.13 13.96 -0.52
C PRO A 210 39.08 13.70 0.66
N HIS A 211 39.80 12.57 0.63
CA HIS A 211 40.91 12.33 1.54
C HIS A 211 41.96 13.42 1.36
N VAL A 212 42.01 14.34 2.33
CA VAL A 212 43.12 15.27 2.61
C VAL A 212 43.51 15.09 4.06
#